data_AF-A0AAW6IMM3-F1
#
_entry.id   AF-A0AAW6IMM3-F1
#
_cell.length_a   1.000
_cell.length_b   1.000
_cell.length_c   1.000
_cell.angle_alpha   90.00
_cell.angle_beta   90.00
_cell.angle_gamma   90.00
#
_symmetry.space_group_name_H-M   'P 1'
#
loop_
_entity.id
_entity.type
_entity.pdbx_description
1 polymer ?
#
loop_
_entity_poly.entity_id
_entity_poly.type
_entity_poly.pdbx_seq_one_letter_code
_entity_poly.pdbx_strand_id
1 'polypeptide(L)' 'MYIIRRIQCKSGDVSKTHLVEIETDDIEATRKELHDCYQCDKILFNYDEQ' A
#
# COMPACT_ATOMS: atom_id res chain seq x y z
N MET A 1 -15.19 -0.86 3.84
CA MET A 1 -14.38 -1.87 3.16
C MET A 1 -13.67 -1.26 1.96
N TYR A 2 -12.38 -1.53 1.85
CA TYR A 2 -11.48 -0.93 0.87
C TYR A 2 -10.75 -2.04 0.10
N ILE A 3 -10.70 -1.91 -1.21
CA ILE A 3 -9.95 -2.85 -2.07
C ILE A 3 -8.71 -2.14 -2.58
N ILE A 4 -7.56 -2.42 -1.97
CA ILE A 4 -6.27 -1.95 -2.43
C ILE A 4 -5.91 -2.70 -3.71
N ARG A 5 -5.94 -2.01 -4.84
CA ARG A 5 -5.60 -2.54 -6.18
C ARG A 5 -4.14 -2.34 -6.55
N ARG A 6 -3.45 -1.44 -5.84
CA ARG A 6 -2.05 -1.12 -6.11
C ARG A 6 -1.38 -0.53 -4.89
N ILE A 7 -0.16 -0.96 -4.67
CA ILE A 7 0.76 -0.38 -3.70
C ILE A 7 1.89 0.27 -4.46
N GLN A 8 2.19 1.52 -4.17
CA GLN A 8 3.36 2.19 -4.69
C GLN A 8 4.28 2.58 -3.53
N CYS A 9 5.40 1.89 -3.48
CA CYS A 9 6.44 2.06 -2.50
C CYS A 9 7.47 3.05 -3.04
N LYS A 10 7.69 4.16 -2.34
CA LYS A 10 8.67 5.18 -2.70
C LYS A 10 9.76 5.23 -1.64
N SER A 11 11.01 5.06 -2.05
CA SER A 11 12.19 5.27 -1.21
C SER A 11 13.17 6.18 -1.95
N GLY A 12 13.34 7.38 -1.43
CA GLY A 12 14.05 8.46 -2.13
C GLY A 12 13.48 8.73 -3.53
N ASP A 13 14.34 8.56 -4.54
CA ASP A 13 14.02 8.74 -5.96
C ASP A 13 13.45 7.47 -6.63
N VAL A 14 13.56 6.32 -5.95
CA VAL A 14 13.08 5.04 -6.48
C VAL A 14 11.63 4.83 -6.08
N SER A 15 10.75 4.65 -7.06
CA SER A 15 9.38 4.19 -6.84
C SER A 15 9.20 2.79 -7.43
N LYS A 16 8.73 1.86 -6.60
CA LYS A 16 8.30 0.52 -7.01
C LYS A 16 6.79 0.44 -6.92
N THR A 17 6.19 0.01 -8.02
CA THR A 17 4.74 -0.19 -8.08
C THR A 17 4.46 -1.68 -8.06
N HIS A 18 3.61 -2.11 -7.13
CA HIS A 18 3.14 -3.47 -6.96
C HIS A 18 1.62 -3.48 -7.19
N LEU A 19 1.16 -4.26 -8.16
CA LEU A 19 -0.26 -4.53 -8.34
C LEU A 19 -0.64 -5.65 -7.37
N VAL A 20 -1.62 -5.40 -6.52
CA VAL A 20 -2.14 -6.34 -5.51
C VAL A 20 -3.64 -6.17 -5.44
N GLU A 21 -4.37 -7.16 -4.95
CA GLU A 21 -5.79 -7.00 -4.60
C GLU A 21 -5.94 -7.42 -3.15
N ILE A 22 -5.91 -6.43 -2.24
CA ILE A 22 -6.03 -6.64 -0.80
C ILE A 22 -7.32 -5.99 -0.35
N GLU A 23 -8.26 -6.80 0.11
CA GLU A 23 -9.47 -6.33 0.77
C GLU A 23 -9.17 -6.06 2.24
N THR A 24 -9.43 -4.85 2.70
CA THR A 24 -9.22 -4.43 4.10
C THR A 24 -10.31 -3.46 4.52
N ASP A 25 -10.77 -3.55 5.77
CA ASP A 25 -11.59 -2.49 6.36
C ASP A 25 -10.75 -1.39 7.01
N ASP A 26 -9.44 -1.63 7.19
CA ASP A 26 -8.55 -0.73 7.92
C ASP A 26 -7.25 -0.50 7.15
N ILE A 27 -7.28 0.51 6.27
CA ILE A 27 -6.15 0.85 5.39
C ILE A 27 -4.92 1.25 6.21
N GLU A 28 -5.11 1.91 7.36
CA GLU A 28 -3.99 2.35 8.20
C GLU A 28 -3.26 1.17 8.84
N ALA A 29 -4.00 0.17 9.34
CA ALA A 29 -3.42 -1.08 9.84
C ALA A 29 -2.64 -1.80 8.72
N THR A 30 -3.28 -2.00 7.56
CA THR A 30 -2.63 -2.61 6.39
C THR A 30 -1.42 -1.80 5.92
N ARG A 31 -1.46 -0.46 6.03
CA ARG A 31 -0.30 0.40 5.76
C ARG A 31 0.88 0.08 6.64
N LYS A 32 0.64 -0.07 7.94
CA LYS A 32 1.69 -0.29 8.91
C LYS A 32 2.35 -1.66 8.68
N GLU A 33 1.56 -2.70 8.42
CA GLU A 33 2.09 -4.03 8.11
C GLU A 33 2.91 -4.05 6.81
N LEU A 34 2.40 -3.42 5.75
CA LEU A 34 3.11 -3.33 4.48
C LEU A 34 4.35 -2.44 4.58
N HIS A 35 4.32 -1.39 5.41
CA HIS A 35 5.46 -0.52 5.66
C HIS A 35 6.62 -1.28 6.32
N ASP A 36 6.30 -2.13 7.29
CA ASP A 36 7.26 -3.00 7.95
C ASP A 36 7.88 -4.02 6.97
N CYS A 37 7.05 -4.61 6.09
CA CYS A 37 7.48 -5.62 5.12
C CYS A 37 8.31 -5.05 3.96
N TYR A 38 7.87 -3.95 3.36
CA TYR A 38 8.51 -3.40 2.15
C TYR A 38 9.70 -2.46 2.46
N GLN A 39 9.91 -2.06 3.73
CA GLN A 39 11.01 -1.19 4.16
C GLN A 39 11.19 0.06 3.27
N CYS A 40 10.10 0.78 3.00
CA CYS A 40 10.10 1.95 2.11
C CYS A 40 9.84 3.24 2.90
N ASP A 41 10.35 4.39 2.44
CA ASP A 41 10.08 5.66 3.13
C ASP A 41 8.60 6.03 3.12
N LYS A 42 7.94 5.84 1.97
CA LYS A 42 6.51 6.12 1.79
C LYS A 42 5.82 4.99 1.05
N ILE A 43 4.63 4.65 1.52
CA ILE A 43 3.74 3.74 0.83
C ILE A 43 2.46 4.49 0.46
N LEU A 44 2.14 4.45 -0.83
CA LEU A 44 0.95 5.01 -1.43
C LEU A 44 0.04 3.87 -1.86
N PHE A 45 -1.17 3.83 -1.32
CA PHE A 45 -2.18 2.88 -1.75
C PHE A 45 -3.08 3.50 -2.80
N ASN A 46 -3.39 2.70 -3.80
CA ASN A 46 -4.51 2.94 -4.68
C ASN A 46 -5.58 1.93 -4.29
N TYR A 47 -6.66 2.41 -3.71
CA TYR A 47 -7.80 1.59 -3.30
C TYR A 47 -9.10 2.17 -3.83
N ASP A 48 -10.06 1.29 -4.06
CA ASP A 48 -11.46 1.66 -4.27
C ASP A 48 -12.21 1.49 -2.94
N GLU A 49 -13.06 2.45 -2.61
CA GLU A 49 -14.04 2.32 -1.53
C GLU A 49 -15.27 1.61 -2.11
N GLN A 50 -15.72 0.55 -1.45
CA GLN A 50 -16.88 -0.24 -1.90
C GLN A 50 -18.11 0.01 -1.04
#